data_AF-A0AAU2XEZ0-F1
#
_entry.id   AF-A0AAU2XEZ0-F1
#
_cell.length_a   1.000
_cell.length_b   1.000
_cell.length_c   1.000
_cell.angle_alpha   90.00
_cell.angle_beta   90.00
_cell.angle_gamma   90.00
#
_symmetry.space_group_name_H-M   'P 1'
#
loop_
_entity.id
_entity.type
_entity.pdbx_description
1 polymer ?
#
loop_
_entity_poly.entity_id
_entity_poly.type
_entity_poly.pdbx_seq_one_letter_code
_entity_poly.pdbx_strand_id
1 'polypeptide(L)'
;MVFAKGYDVSDYQDGIPADAAFVIIKASEGARTKQANWRAKQADARRRGLVVGYYHFFHAENDVDDEVAHFCATVGDVPEDELLVLDFEPYNQGVPDATCTARKNRWLAEVKARHPRHKVGMYANRDWWFRTDDECGDFLWIADYAAAAGAPRIQAAWRFHQYTEHPLDTNVFNGSETALRAWAGAPPAAVPGHQPVAEARDGQEPRAAAAAAAARPGRPSWERLVAHVLSIPEQTYERWDPQEGWDNRTRWGKQYGEDGVAWCVIFEWCMYEDAGLASIVPKTNNVTSFSNWARQRGQWTAYPSLGAWVNFDNGQHTEIVVGFTKTHVTTKGGNSKPEGGDGRQGRGVYTHTYRRTDPGIAGYFAPKFPDSCPPTADPSDPRGGPRADTSPRIEPADALDPHNSQRGKKKMALVSKTVPAVVGDDSATTFTAVPGRAWINVSADYVPPGEKVTVRIDVADGSGGWLQANQVRMVGNGEVGWLELAGSERARVVSVKRLSHDRAKLDATLHYPEG
;
A
#
# COMPACT_ATOMS: atom_id res chain seq x y z
N MET A 1 9.24 -25.58 21.78
CA MET A 1 10.17 -24.93 20.84
C MET A 1 9.35 -24.00 19.97
N VAL A 2 9.81 -22.77 19.67
CA VAL A 2 9.05 -21.85 18.82
C VAL A 2 9.46 -22.11 17.38
N PHE A 3 8.49 -22.50 16.55
CA PHE A 3 8.70 -22.71 15.12
C PHE A 3 8.11 -21.54 14.33
N ALA A 4 8.83 -21.05 13.33
CA ALA A 4 8.25 -20.15 12.34
C ALA A 4 7.29 -20.96 11.47
N LYS A 5 6.06 -20.48 11.31
CA LYS A 5 5.05 -21.13 10.48
C LYS A 5 5.12 -20.60 9.06
N GLY A 6 4.96 -21.46 8.08
CA GLY A 6 4.90 -21.06 6.68
C GLY A 6 4.06 -22.03 5.87
N TYR A 7 4.01 -21.78 4.57
CA TYR A 7 3.17 -22.54 3.64
C TYR A 7 3.93 -22.75 2.34
N ASP A 8 3.52 -23.74 1.58
CA ASP A 8 3.88 -23.84 0.19
C ASP A 8 2.62 -23.68 -0.67
N VAL A 9 2.78 -23.03 -1.83
CA VAL A 9 1.67 -22.64 -2.69
C VAL A 9 2.02 -22.82 -4.15
N SER A 10 1.02 -23.13 -4.95
CA SER A 10 1.10 -23.27 -6.40
C SER A 10 -0.05 -22.48 -7.05
N ASP A 11 -0.29 -22.63 -8.34
CA ASP A 11 -1.46 -22.04 -9.02
C ASP A 11 -2.80 -22.58 -8.49
N TYR A 12 -2.84 -23.67 -7.73
CA TYR A 12 -4.06 -24.17 -7.08
C TYR A 12 -4.58 -23.26 -5.96
N GLN A 13 -3.71 -22.41 -5.38
CA GLN A 13 -4.07 -21.49 -4.32
C GLN A 13 -4.16 -20.06 -4.84
N ASP A 14 -5.18 -19.31 -4.41
CA ASP A 14 -5.36 -17.91 -4.80
C ASP A 14 -4.30 -16.98 -4.19
N GLY A 15 -3.76 -17.34 -3.01
CA GLY A 15 -2.84 -16.47 -2.29
C GLY A 15 -2.12 -17.19 -1.14
N ILE A 16 -1.38 -16.40 -0.37
CA ILE A 16 -0.55 -16.89 0.74
C ILE A 16 -1.29 -16.59 2.05
N PRO A 17 -1.52 -17.57 2.94
CA PRO A 17 -2.24 -17.32 4.20
C PRO A 17 -1.59 -16.24 5.05
N ALA A 18 -2.40 -15.42 5.74
CA ALA A 18 -1.95 -14.17 6.38
C ALA A 18 -0.93 -14.35 7.53
N ASP A 19 -0.93 -15.50 8.20
CA ASP A 19 -0.05 -15.83 9.33
C ASP A 19 1.29 -16.47 8.91
N ALA A 20 1.60 -16.50 7.60
CA ALA A 20 2.87 -17.00 7.09
C ALA A 20 4.05 -16.11 7.54
N ALA A 21 5.11 -16.74 8.06
CA ALA A 21 6.43 -16.14 8.23
C ALA A 21 7.36 -16.43 7.03
N PHE A 22 7.06 -17.49 6.28
CA PHE A 22 7.72 -17.82 5.01
C PHE A 22 6.74 -18.48 4.05
N VAL A 23 7.12 -18.49 2.77
CA VAL A 23 6.41 -19.24 1.73
C VAL A 23 7.40 -19.87 0.75
N ILE A 24 7.11 -21.08 0.29
CA ILE A 24 7.83 -21.72 -0.83
C ILE A 24 6.84 -21.85 -2.01
N ILE A 25 7.12 -21.19 -3.14
CA ILE A 25 6.17 -21.00 -4.23
C ILE A 25 6.56 -21.89 -5.41
N LYS A 26 5.62 -22.65 -5.98
CA LYS A 26 5.87 -23.40 -7.22
C LYS A 26 6.20 -22.42 -8.33
N ALA A 27 7.40 -22.53 -8.91
CA ALA A 27 7.81 -21.69 -10.03
C ALA A 27 7.68 -22.43 -11.35
N SER A 28 8.18 -23.67 -11.40
CA SER A 28 8.17 -24.52 -12.59
C SER A 28 7.92 -25.98 -12.25
N GLU A 29 7.64 -26.75 -13.31
CA GLU A 29 7.43 -28.18 -13.27
C GLU A 29 7.95 -28.80 -14.57
N GLY A 30 8.75 -29.85 -14.44
CA GLY A 30 9.33 -30.52 -15.59
C GLY A 30 10.16 -29.58 -16.46
N ALA A 31 10.55 -30.07 -17.63
CA ALA A 31 11.35 -29.30 -18.58
C ALA A 31 10.62 -28.11 -19.27
N ARG A 32 9.33 -27.87 -18.98
CA ARG A 32 8.49 -26.99 -19.83
C ARG A 32 7.45 -26.15 -19.09
N THR A 33 6.93 -26.59 -17.96
CA THR A 33 5.77 -25.92 -17.34
C THR A 33 6.24 -24.80 -16.42
N LYS A 34 5.75 -23.58 -16.66
CA LYS A 34 5.92 -22.43 -15.77
C LYS A 34 4.56 -22.08 -15.18
N GLN A 35 4.50 -21.84 -13.88
CA GLN A 35 3.26 -21.45 -13.21
C GLN A 35 2.84 -20.03 -13.67
N ALA A 36 1.55 -19.77 -13.78
CA ALA A 36 1.03 -18.49 -14.25
C ALA A 36 1.13 -17.41 -13.15
N ASN A 37 0.81 -17.77 -11.90
CA ASN A 37 0.60 -16.80 -10.81
C ASN A 37 1.79 -16.71 -9.84
N TRP A 38 2.87 -17.45 -10.05
CA TRP A 38 3.98 -17.49 -9.09
C TRP A 38 4.66 -16.12 -8.90
N ARG A 39 4.73 -15.28 -9.96
CA ARG A 39 5.27 -13.91 -9.86
C ARG A 39 4.38 -13.00 -9.02
N ALA A 40 3.05 -13.16 -9.10
CA ALA A 40 2.12 -12.41 -8.25
C ALA A 40 2.26 -12.82 -6.77
N LYS A 41 2.42 -14.11 -6.50
CA LYS A 41 2.69 -14.64 -5.15
C LYS A 41 4.07 -14.24 -4.62
N GLN A 42 5.10 -14.24 -5.48
CA GLN A 42 6.43 -13.71 -5.16
C GLN A 42 6.32 -12.25 -4.73
N ALA A 43 5.62 -11.43 -5.51
CA ALA A 43 5.42 -10.03 -5.18
C ALA A 43 4.67 -9.88 -3.83
N ASP A 44 3.61 -10.66 -3.57
CA ASP A 44 2.93 -10.65 -2.28
C ASP A 44 3.84 -11.05 -1.11
N ALA A 45 4.58 -12.13 -1.26
CA ALA A 45 5.50 -12.62 -0.24
C ALA A 45 6.57 -11.58 0.11
N ARG A 46 7.17 -10.96 -0.92
CA ARG A 46 8.14 -9.87 -0.76
C ARG A 46 7.52 -8.64 -0.10
N ARG A 47 6.31 -8.23 -0.52
CA ARG A 47 5.57 -7.12 0.13
C ARG A 47 5.35 -7.36 1.62
N ARG A 48 5.05 -8.60 1.99
CA ARG A 48 4.83 -9.03 3.37
C ARG A 48 6.13 -9.26 4.16
N GLY A 49 7.28 -9.10 3.51
CA GLY A 49 8.59 -9.35 4.09
C GLY A 49 8.79 -10.81 4.49
N LEU A 50 8.10 -11.76 3.85
CA LEU A 50 8.28 -13.19 4.14
C LEU A 50 9.66 -13.65 3.68
N VAL A 51 10.22 -14.68 4.31
CA VAL A 51 11.27 -15.45 3.65
C VAL A 51 10.64 -16.21 2.48
N VAL A 52 11.19 -16.05 1.28
CA VAL A 52 10.61 -16.59 0.05
C VAL A 52 11.48 -17.71 -0.49
N GLY A 53 10.86 -18.80 -0.92
CA GLY A 53 11.49 -19.85 -1.70
C GLY A 53 10.74 -20.13 -2.99
N TYR A 54 11.42 -20.76 -3.94
CA TYR A 54 10.85 -21.24 -5.20
C TYR A 54 11.14 -22.72 -5.35
N TYR A 55 10.10 -23.50 -5.62
CA TYR A 55 10.27 -24.92 -5.90
C TYR A 55 10.01 -25.29 -7.35
N HIS A 56 10.73 -26.32 -7.76
CA HIS A 56 10.62 -26.98 -9.06
C HIS A 56 10.12 -28.40 -8.88
N PHE A 57 8.93 -28.70 -9.41
CA PHE A 57 8.38 -30.06 -9.37
C PHE A 57 9.09 -30.93 -10.40
N PHE A 58 9.85 -31.91 -9.92
CA PHE A 58 10.80 -32.67 -10.72
C PHE A 58 10.13 -33.83 -11.47
N HIS A 59 10.42 -33.94 -12.77
CA HIS A 59 10.04 -35.10 -13.58
C HIS A 59 11.31 -35.89 -13.93
N ALA A 60 11.61 -36.89 -13.11
CA ALA A 60 12.74 -37.80 -13.26
C ALA A 60 12.78 -38.56 -14.58
N GLU A 61 11.74 -38.54 -15.42
CA GLU A 61 11.76 -39.05 -16.80
C GLU A 61 12.48 -38.11 -17.80
N ASN A 62 12.49 -36.80 -17.54
CA ASN A 62 13.14 -35.79 -18.39
C ASN A 62 14.67 -35.84 -18.32
N ASP A 63 15.30 -35.17 -19.29
CA ASP A 63 16.72 -34.85 -19.20
C ASP A 63 16.96 -33.82 -18.07
N VAL A 64 17.98 -34.07 -17.23
CA VAL A 64 18.28 -33.20 -16.08
C VAL A 64 18.73 -31.82 -16.53
N ASP A 65 19.45 -31.70 -17.66
CA ASP A 65 19.89 -30.41 -18.17
C ASP A 65 18.70 -29.53 -18.54
N ASP A 66 17.63 -30.13 -19.09
CA ASP A 66 16.40 -29.43 -19.45
C ASP A 66 15.63 -28.98 -18.19
N GLU A 67 15.55 -29.83 -17.16
CA GLU A 67 14.94 -29.49 -15.86
C GLU A 67 15.67 -28.31 -15.19
N VAL A 68 17.00 -28.37 -15.14
CA VAL A 68 17.86 -27.32 -14.57
C VAL A 68 17.73 -26.04 -15.38
N ALA A 69 17.82 -26.11 -16.71
CA ALA A 69 17.72 -24.96 -17.59
C ALA A 69 16.37 -24.27 -17.46
N HIS A 70 15.27 -25.04 -17.44
CA HIS A 70 13.92 -24.50 -17.33
C HIS A 70 13.67 -23.84 -15.97
N PHE A 71 14.09 -24.47 -14.86
CA PHE A 71 13.97 -23.87 -13.54
C PHE A 71 14.78 -22.56 -13.44
N CYS A 72 16.06 -22.59 -13.81
CA CYS A 72 16.94 -21.41 -13.73
C CYS A 72 16.41 -20.27 -14.61
N ALA A 73 15.97 -20.57 -15.84
CA ALA A 73 15.38 -19.57 -16.74
C ALA A 73 14.05 -19.01 -16.19
N THR A 74 13.27 -19.84 -15.49
CA THR A 74 11.99 -19.41 -14.90
C THR A 74 12.22 -18.45 -13.75
N VAL A 75 13.05 -18.81 -12.77
CA VAL A 75 13.31 -17.96 -11.59
C VAL A 75 14.10 -16.71 -11.98
N GLY A 76 15.04 -16.83 -12.92
CA GLY A 76 15.91 -15.75 -13.35
C GLY A 76 16.79 -15.24 -12.21
N ASP A 77 17.09 -13.95 -12.23
CA ASP A 77 17.84 -13.30 -11.15
C ASP A 77 16.94 -13.10 -9.93
N VAL A 78 17.18 -13.90 -8.89
CA VAL A 78 16.53 -13.80 -7.58
C VAL A 78 17.54 -13.37 -6.51
N PRO A 79 17.14 -12.54 -5.53
CA PRO A 79 17.95 -12.21 -4.37
C PRO A 79 18.57 -13.43 -3.67
N GLU A 80 19.78 -13.26 -3.11
CA GLU A 80 20.54 -14.35 -2.48
C GLU A 80 19.90 -14.89 -1.20
N ASP A 81 19.01 -14.11 -0.58
CA ASP A 81 18.25 -14.48 0.61
C ASP A 81 16.96 -15.26 0.31
N GLU A 82 16.69 -15.53 -0.96
CA GLU A 82 15.59 -16.39 -1.40
C GLU A 82 16.07 -17.82 -1.69
N LEU A 83 15.21 -18.79 -1.35
CA LEU A 83 15.54 -20.21 -1.39
C LEU A 83 15.22 -20.82 -2.76
N LEU A 84 16.05 -21.75 -3.21
CA LEU A 84 15.80 -22.58 -4.38
C LEU A 84 15.58 -24.03 -3.92
N VAL A 85 14.52 -24.67 -4.39
CA VAL A 85 14.10 -25.97 -3.89
C VAL A 85 13.82 -26.94 -5.03
N LEU A 86 14.40 -28.14 -4.96
CA LEU A 86 13.95 -29.28 -5.74
C LEU A 86 12.78 -29.94 -5.02
N ASP A 87 11.63 -30.02 -5.65
CA ASP A 87 10.54 -30.88 -5.17
C ASP A 87 10.70 -32.28 -5.80
N PHE A 88 11.22 -33.21 -4.99
CA PHE A 88 11.59 -34.55 -5.40
C PHE A 88 10.57 -35.58 -4.90
N GLU A 89 9.56 -35.82 -5.75
CA GLU A 89 8.56 -36.85 -5.54
C GLU A 89 8.16 -37.58 -6.83
N PRO A 90 9.08 -38.32 -7.49
CA PRO A 90 8.85 -38.85 -8.84
C PRO A 90 7.94 -40.10 -8.87
N TYR A 91 6.77 -40.01 -8.25
CA TYR A 91 5.75 -41.04 -8.26
C TYR A 91 5.24 -41.30 -9.67
N ASN A 92 5.05 -42.58 -9.99
CA ASN A 92 4.41 -43.03 -11.22
C ASN A 92 5.12 -42.63 -12.53
N GLN A 93 6.40 -42.27 -12.48
CA GLN A 93 7.19 -41.88 -13.66
C GLN A 93 7.94 -43.06 -14.31
N GLY A 94 7.81 -44.29 -13.78
CA GLY A 94 8.43 -45.50 -14.37
C GLY A 94 9.96 -45.52 -14.38
N VAL A 95 10.61 -44.57 -13.69
CA VAL A 95 12.07 -44.45 -13.60
C VAL A 95 12.58 -45.20 -12.35
N PRO A 96 13.61 -46.07 -12.46
CA PRO A 96 14.15 -46.78 -11.31
C PRO A 96 14.71 -45.84 -10.22
N ASP A 97 14.54 -46.18 -8.95
CA ASP A 97 14.94 -45.36 -7.79
C ASP A 97 16.40 -44.90 -7.85
N ALA A 98 17.32 -45.78 -8.25
CA ALA A 98 18.74 -45.43 -8.42
C ALA A 98 18.95 -44.35 -9.48
N THR A 99 18.19 -44.39 -10.58
CA THR A 99 18.22 -43.37 -11.63
C THR A 99 17.60 -42.06 -11.13
N CYS A 100 16.47 -42.11 -10.44
CA CYS A 100 15.87 -40.92 -9.81
C CYS A 100 16.85 -40.24 -8.83
N THR A 101 17.54 -41.03 -8.00
CA THR A 101 18.54 -40.56 -7.04
C THR A 101 19.71 -39.88 -7.74
N ALA A 102 20.28 -40.51 -8.77
CA ALA A 102 21.38 -39.93 -9.54
C ALA A 102 20.97 -38.62 -10.23
N ARG A 103 19.75 -38.56 -10.80
CA ARG A 103 19.23 -37.36 -11.47
C ARG A 103 18.95 -36.22 -10.50
N LYS A 104 18.39 -36.53 -9.31
CA LYS A 104 18.22 -35.60 -8.19
C LYS A 104 19.56 -34.99 -7.76
N ASN A 105 20.58 -35.81 -7.51
CA ASN A 105 21.90 -35.33 -7.09
C ASN A 105 22.53 -34.41 -8.13
N ARG A 106 22.40 -34.79 -9.42
CA ARG A 106 22.87 -33.97 -10.53
C ARG A 106 22.14 -32.62 -10.58
N TRP A 107 20.81 -32.60 -10.45
CA TRP A 107 20.03 -31.37 -10.45
C TRP A 107 20.46 -30.43 -9.31
N LEU A 108 20.58 -30.95 -8.08
CA LEU A 108 21.00 -30.17 -6.91
C LEU A 108 22.38 -29.55 -7.12
N ALA A 109 23.33 -30.35 -7.60
CA ALA A 109 24.70 -29.90 -7.87
C ALA A 109 24.74 -28.81 -8.96
N GLU A 110 23.99 -28.97 -10.05
CA GLU A 110 23.98 -28.02 -11.16
C GLU A 110 23.28 -26.70 -10.82
N VAL A 111 22.14 -26.75 -10.13
CA VAL A 111 21.47 -25.53 -9.65
C VAL A 111 22.36 -24.78 -8.66
N LYS A 112 23.03 -25.50 -7.75
CA LYS A 112 24.00 -24.89 -6.82
C LYS A 112 25.19 -24.28 -7.55
N ALA A 113 25.70 -24.92 -8.62
CA ALA A 113 26.79 -24.38 -9.42
C ALA A 113 26.38 -23.08 -10.15
N ARG A 114 25.13 -22.98 -10.62
CA ARG A 114 24.59 -21.77 -11.27
C ARG A 114 24.23 -20.66 -10.28
N HIS A 115 23.87 -21.04 -9.05
CA HIS A 115 23.45 -20.14 -7.97
C HIS A 115 24.29 -20.36 -6.70
N PRO A 116 25.62 -20.12 -6.72
CA PRO A 116 26.53 -20.54 -5.65
C PRO A 116 26.31 -19.81 -4.32
N ARG A 117 25.68 -18.64 -4.36
CA ARG A 117 25.38 -17.81 -3.18
C ARG A 117 24.00 -18.11 -2.58
N HIS A 118 23.13 -18.79 -3.31
CA HIS A 118 21.80 -19.15 -2.87
C HIS A 118 21.82 -20.43 -2.05
N LYS A 119 20.82 -20.60 -1.19
CA LYS A 119 20.55 -21.90 -0.58
C LYS A 119 19.72 -22.75 -1.54
N VAL A 120 20.26 -23.90 -1.90
CA VAL A 120 19.62 -24.89 -2.76
C VAL A 120 19.31 -26.11 -1.91
N GLY A 121 18.03 -26.40 -1.69
CA GLY A 121 17.59 -27.53 -0.87
C GLY A 121 16.66 -28.46 -1.62
N MET A 122 16.23 -29.52 -0.94
CA MET A 122 15.31 -30.51 -1.47
C MET A 122 14.09 -30.70 -0.56
N TYR A 123 12.92 -30.76 -1.18
CA TYR A 123 11.74 -31.37 -0.63
C TYR A 123 11.63 -32.84 -1.00
N ALA A 124 11.23 -33.67 -0.04
CA ALA A 124 10.73 -35.02 -0.27
C ALA A 124 9.73 -35.39 0.82
N ASN A 125 8.80 -36.29 0.54
CA ASN A 125 8.10 -36.99 1.61
C ASN A 125 8.94 -38.12 2.19
N ARG A 126 8.50 -38.67 3.34
CA ARG A 126 9.23 -39.73 4.04
C ARG A 126 9.49 -40.97 3.20
N ASP A 127 8.54 -41.41 2.38
CA ASP A 127 8.70 -42.63 1.61
C ASP A 127 9.81 -42.49 0.57
N TRP A 128 9.84 -41.36 -0.15
CA TRP A 128 10.92 -41.07 -1.09
C TRP A 128 12.25 -40.78 -0.40
N TRP A 129 12.24 -40.09 0.73
CA TRP A 129 13.45 -39.84 1.54
C TRP A 129 14.15 -41.15 1.93
N PHE A 130 13.42 -42.20 2.27
CA PHE A 130 14.02 -43.51 2.62
C PHE A 130 14.39 -44.38 1.42
N ARG A 131 13.99 -44.01 0.21
CA ARG A 131 14.30 -44.72 -1.04
C ARG A 131 15.46 -44.11 -1.82
N THR A 132 15.89 -42.91 -1.44
CA THR A 132 17.01 -42.17 -2.03
C THR A 132 18.18 -42.12 -1.05
N ASP A 133 19.29 -41.51 -1.47
CA ASP A 133 20.42 -41.23 -0.57
C ASP A 133 20.18 -39.95 0.28
N ASP A 134 21.12 -39.61 1.16
CA ASP A 134 21.01 -38.50 2.10
C ASP A 134 21.39 -37.12 1.53
N GLU A 135 21.77 -37.04 0.24
CA GLU A 135 22.09 -35.76 -0.41
C GLU A 135 20.82 -34.94 -0.65
N CYS A 136 20.72 -33.78 0.00
CA CYS A 136 19.57 -32.88 -0.08
C CYS A 136 19.95 -31.44 -0.43
N GLY A 137 21.19 -31.18 -0.80
CA GLY A 137 21.75 -29.84 -0.91
C GLY A 137 21.96 -29.20 0.46
N ASP A 138 21.83 -27.88 0.52
CA ASP A 138 22.07 -27.06 1.72
C ASP A 138 21.03 -27.31 2.84
N PHE A 139 19.85 -27.86 2.52
CA PHE A 139 18.81 -28.16 3.50
C PHE A 139 17.75 -29.17 3.01
N LEU A 140 17.20 -29.94 3.96
CA LEU A 140 16.06 -30.80 3.76
C LEU A 140 14.74 -30.13 4.20
N TRP A 141 13.74 -30.19 3.33
CA TRP A 141 12.33 -29.97 3.60
C TRP A 141 11.61 -31.33 3.55
N ILE A 142 11.11 -31.81 4.68
CA ILE A 142 10.51 -33.16 4.78
C ILE A 142 8.99 -33.07 4.93
N ALA A 143 8.24 -33.89 4.20
CA ALA A 143 6.81 -34.09 4.46
C ALA A 143 6.55 -35.30 5.35
N ASP A 144 5.85 -35.09 6.47
CA ASP A 144 5.39 -36.15 7.38
C ASP A 144 4.08 -35.77 8.06
N TYR A 145 2.96 -35.99 7.38
CA TYR A 145 1.63 -35.57 7.85
C TYR A 145 1.12 -36.34 9.07
N ALA A 146 1.75 -37.47 9.42
CA ALA A 146 1.40 -38.22 10.63
C ALA A 146 2.21 -37.79 11.87
N ALA A 147 3.17 -36.88 11.70
CA ALA A 147 3.92 -36.28 12.79
C ALA A 147 3.33 -34.94 13.24
N ALA A 148 3.49 -34.63 14.52
CA ALA A 148 3.21 -33.27 15.00
C ALA A 148 4.17 -32.26 14.37
N ALA A 149 3.73 -30.99 14.28
CA ALA A 149 4.55 -29.90 13.76
C ALA A 149 5.94 -29.89 14.42
N GLY A 150 6.98 -29.93 13.58
CA GLY A 150 8.39 -29.92 13.99
C GLY A 150 8.90 -31.20 14.67
N ALA A 151 8.21 -32.33 14.50
CA ALA A 151 8.65 -33.64 14.97
C ALA A 151 8.62 -34.73 13.88
N PRO A 152 9.15 -34.48 12.66
CA PRO A 152 9.09 -35.47 11.58
C PRO A 152 9.81 -36.75 11.98
N ARG A 153 9.27 -37.90 11.57
CA ARG A 153 9.76 -39.24 11.96
C ARG A 153 10.94 -39.68 11.08
N ILE A 154 12.01 -38.88 11.09
CA ILE A 154 13.29 -39.12 10.41
C ILE A 154 14.47 -38.82 11.36
N GLN A 155 15.63 -39.38 11.07
CA GLN A 155 16.87 -39.13 11.85
C GLN A 155 17.72 -37.99 11.28
N ALA A 156 17.58 -37.71 9.99
CA ALA A 156 18.37 -36.69 9.32
C ALA A 156 18.02 -35.27 9.79
N ALA A 157 19.01 -34.37 9.70
CA ALA A 157 18.79 -32.97 10.00
C ALA A 157 17.83 -32.36 8.96
N TRP A 158 16.72 -31.82 9.44
CA TRP A 158 15.73 -31.14 8.61
C TRP A 158 15.65 -29.66 8.96
N ARG A 159 15.29 -28.85 7.97
CA ARG A 159 15.12 -27.41 8.11
C ARG A 159 13.66 -27.00 8.05
N PHE A 160 12.88 -27.64 7.19
CA PHE A 160 11.44 -27.44 7.08
C PHE A 160 10.70 -28.77 7.24
N HIS A 161 9.54 -28.74 7.87
CA HIS A 161 8.65 -29.89 8.02
C HIS A 161 7.24 -29.50 7.54
N GLN A 162 6.78 -30.11 6.44
CA GLN A 162 5.39 -30.07 6.00
C GLN A 162 4.60 -31.10 6.82
N TYR A 163 3.77 -30.61 7.75
CA TYR A 163 3.13 -31.46 8.75
C TYR A 163 1.62 -31.62 8.53
N THR A 164 1.04 -30.91 7.56
CA THR A 164 -0.34 -31.10 7.10
C THR A 164 -0.48 -30.63 5.66
N GLU A 165 -1.33 -31.33 4.90
CA GLU A 165 -1.78 -30.99 3.54
C GLU A 165 -3.22 -30.43 3.54
N HIS A 166 -3.85 -30.34 4.72
CA HIS A 166 -5.27 -29.98 4.87
C HIS A 166 -5.47 -28.82 5.85
N PRO A 167 -6.28 -27.79 5.47
CA PRO A 167 -6.87 -27.55 4.15
C PRO A 167 -5.85 -27.05 3.09
N LEU A 168 -4.61 -26.82 3.50
CA LEU A 168 -3.51 -26.31 2.67
C LEU A 168 -2.18 -26.78 3.26
N ASP A 169 -1.19 -26.96 2.40
CA ASP A 169 0.15 -27.41 2.76
C ASP A 169 0.83 -26.46 3.76
N THR A 170 0.94 -26.91 5.00
CA THR A 170 1.43 -26.09 6.12
C THR A 170 2.73 -26.64 6.66
N ASN A 171 3.66 -25.71 6.86
CA ASN A 171 5.05 -25.99 7.17
C ASN A 171 5.47 -25.31 8.46
N VAL A 172 6.49 -25.89 9.07
CA VAL A 172 7.30 -25.20 10.09
C VAL A 172 8.77 -25.21 9.71
N PHE A 173 9.44 -24.08 9.98
CA PHE A 173 10.90 -24.01 10.03
C PHE A 173 11.40 -24.47 11.40
N ASN A 174 12.52 -25.20 11.43
CA ASN A 174 13.19 -25.64 12.65
C ASN A 174 13.90 -24.48 13.38
N GLY A 175 13.12 -23.56 13.94
CA GLY A 175 13.57 -22.37 14.66
C GLY A 175 12.54 -21.25 14.64
N SER A 176 12.81 -20.15 15.34
CA SER A 176 11.96 -18.95 15.32
C SER A 176 12.02 -18.21 13.98
N GLU A 177 11.12 -17.26 13.75
CA GLU A 177 11.16 -16.40 12.55
C GLU A 177 12.48 -15.61 12.43
N THR A 178 13.02 -15.12 13.55
CA THR A 178 14.34 -14.47 13.57
C THR A 178 15.45 -15.42 13.14
N ALA A 179 15.41 -16.66 13.62
CA ALA A 179 16.38 -17.69 13.23
C ALA A 179 16.25 -18.06 11.75
N LEU A 180 15.01 -18.08 11.22
CA LEU A 180 14.73 -18.31 9.81
C LEU A 180 15.35 -17.23 8.92
N ARG A 181 15.12 -15.95 9.23
CA ARG A 181 15.69 -14.83 8.46
C ARG A 181 17.21 -14.84 8.48
N ALA A 182 17.79 -14.95 9.68
CA ALA A 182 19.24 -15.02 9.85
C ALA A 182 19.84 -16.21 9.10
N TRP A 183 19.19 -17.37 9.14
CA TRP A 183 19.63 -18.54 8.39
C TRP A 183 19.56 -18.28 6.89
N ALA A 184 18.43 -17.79 6.37
CA ALA A 184 18.20 -17.52 4.96
C ALA A 184 19.20 -16.49 4.37
N GLY A 185 19.80 -15.65 5.23
CA GLY A 185 20.57 -14.48 4.77
C GLY A 185 19.67 -13.26 4.55
N ALA A 186 18.39 -13.38 4.89
CA ALA A 186 17.45 -12.27 4.85
C ALA A 186 17.82 -11.28 5.98
N PRO A 187 17.78 -9.97 5.72
CA PRO A 187 18.00 -8.99 6.76
C PRO A 187 17.04 -9.25 7.94
N PRO A 188 17.45 -8.89 9.18
CA PRO A 188 16.55 -8.95 10.33
C PRO A 188 15.22 -8.29 9.95
N ALA A 189 14.09 -8.88 10.37
CA ALA A 189 12.79 -8.21 10.21
C ALA A 189 12.97 -6.76 10.67
N ALA A 190 12.71 -5.79 9.79
CA ALA A 190 13.07 -4.41 10.04
C ALA A 190 12.57 -3.98 11.44
N VAL A 191 13.49 -3.84 12.39
CA VAL A 191 13.24 -3.12 13.63
C VAL A 191 13.49 -1.65 13.28
N PRO A 192 12.52 -0.74 13.46
CA PRO A 192 12.64 0.65 13.02
C PRO A 192 13.83 1.31 13.73
N GLY A 193 14.90 1.56 12.98
CA GLY A 193 16.17 2.06 13.51
C GLY A 193 16.85 2.98 12.51
N HIS A 194 16.77 4.26 12.82
CA HIS A 194 17.42 5.43 12.23
C HIS A 194 18.85 5.17 11.66
N GLN A 195 19.06 5.37 10.36
CA GLN A 195 20.38 5.61 9.76
C GLN A 195 20.27 6.69 8.66
N PRO A 196 21.30 7.52 8.48
CA PRO A 196 21.18 8.87 7.90
C PRO A 196 21.14 8.84 6.37
N VAL A 197 20.32 9.71 5.80
CA VAL A 197 20.21 9.89 4.35
C VAL A 197 21.44 10.65 3.84
N ALA A 198 22.20 10.01 2.94
CA ALA A 198 23.20 10.71 2.13
C ALA A 198 22.50 11.62 1.13
N GLU A 199 22.94 12.88 1.10
CA GLU A 199 22.43 13.95 0.27
C GLU A 199 22.46 13.59 -1.23
N ALA A 200 21.31 13.75 -1.89
CA ALA A 200 21.25 14.02 -3.32
C ALA A 200 20.57 15.38 -3.51
N ARG A 201 21.29 16.25 -4.24
CA ARG A 201 21.02 17.67 -4.40
C ARG A 201 20.00 17.95 -5.51
N ASP A 202 19.23 19.00 -5.23
CA ASP A 202 18.62 20.01 -6.10
C ASP A 202 17.35 19.72 -6.90
N GLY A 203 16.36 20.59 -6.65
CA GLY A 203 14.99 20.57 -7.17
C GLY A 203 14.02 21.25 -6.21
N GLN A 204 14.16 22.57 -6.07
CA GLN A 204 13.49 23.47 -5.12
C GLN A 204 11.93 23.43 -5.13
N GLU A 205 11.37 22.98 -4.00
CA GLU A 205 10.18 23.50 -3.25
C GLU A 205 8.76 23.48 -3.86
N PRO A 206 7.71 23.13 -3.05
CA PRO A 206 7.45 23.72 -1.74
C PRO A 206 7.54 22.71 -0.57
N ARG A 207 8.73 22.60 0.03
CA ARG A 207 8.94 21.88 1.30
C ARG A 207 8.81 22.83 2.50
N ALA A 208 8.98 24.14 2.31
CA ALA A 208 8.90 25.16 3.36
C ALA A 208 7.47 25.51 3.79
N ALA A 209 6.46 25.39 2.92
CA ALA A 209 5.08 25.75 3.29
C ALA A 209 4.45 24.76 4.28
N ALA A 210 4.74 23.45 4.15
CA ALA A 210 4.28 22.43 5.09
C ALA A 210 5.05 22.46 6.42
N ALA A 211 6.37 22.72 6.37
CA ALA A 211 7.19 22.84 7.56
C ALA A 211 6.86 24.09 8.41
N ALA A 212 6.44 25.20 7.78
CA ALA A 212 6.03 26.42 8.50
C ALA A 212 4.66 26.28 9.22
N ALA A 213 3.80 25.35 8.80
CA ALA A 213 2.55 25.04 9.50
C ALA A 213 2.77 24.17 10.76
N ALA A 214 3.91 23.48 10.85
CA ALA A 214 4.23 22.53 11.92
C ALA A 214 4.70 23.17 13.25
N ALA A 215 4.84 24.50 13.32
CA ALA A 215 5.43 25.19 14.47
C ALA A 215 4.51 26.28 15.09
N ARG A 216 3.19 26.06 15.15
CA ARG A 216 2.29 26.95 15.93
C ARG A 216 1.95 26.34 17.28
N PRO A 217 2.26 27.02 18.41
CA PRO A 217 1.91 26.54 19.73
C PRO A 217 0.38 26.56 19.91
N GLY A 218 -0.23 25.42 20.23
CA GLY A 218 -1.60 25.37 20.76
C GLY A 218 -2.50 24.21 20.30
N ARG A 219 -2.29 23.60 19.12
CA ARG A 219 -3.11 22.45 18.66
C ARG A 219 -2.37 21.11 18.84
N PRO A 220 -2.99 20.10 19.46
CA PRO A 220 -2.42 18.76 19.57
C PRO A 220 -2.02 18.13 18.24
N SER A 221 -1.02 17.27 18.28
CA SER A 221 -0.47 16.62 17.09
C SER A 221 -1.46 15.68 16.41
N TRP A 222 -2.33 15.02 17.17
CA TRP A 222 -3.42 14.22 16.62
C TRP A 222 -4.46 15.07 15.87
N GLU A 223 -4.70 16.31 16.31
CA GLU A 223 -5.65 17.21 15.66
C GLU A 223 -5.11 17.67 14.31
N ARG A 224 -3.82 18.01 14.26
CA ARG A 224 -3.13 18.38 13.01
C ARG A 224 -3.12 17.23 12.01
N LEU A 225 -2.87 16.00 12.47
CA LEU A 225 -2.94 14.80 11.64
C LEU A 225 -4.34 14.62 11.03
N VAL A 226 -5.39 14.64 11.85
CA VAL A 226 -6.76 14.42 11.34
C VAL A 226 -7.17 15.53 10.37
N ALA A 227 -6.81 16.78 10.64
CA ALA A 227 -7.01 17.88 9.71
C ALA A 227 -6.27 17.65 8.37
N HIS A 228 -5.02 17.18 8.42
CA HIS A 228 -4.25 16.84 7.22
C HIS A 228 -4.94 15.74 6.38
N VAL A 229 -5.36 14.65 7.02
CA VAL A 229 -6.07 13.54 6.37
C VAL A 229 -7.35 14.04 5.70
N LEU A 230 -8.13 14.89 6.38
CA LEU A 230 -9.36 15.46 5.84
C LEU A 230 -9.11 16.43 4.68
N SER A 231 -7.96 17.09 4.64
CA SER A 231 -7.58 18.01 3.56
C SER A 231 -7.33 17.31 2.22
N ILE A 232 -7.05 16.00 2.24
CA ILE A 232 -6.84 15.23 1.01
C ILE A 232 -8.17 15.12 0.25
N PRO A 233 -8.27 15.55 -1.02
CA PRO A 233 -9.52 15.45 -1.77
C PRO A 233 -9.99 14.00 -1.92
N GLU A 234 -11.30 13.79 -1.83
CA GLU A 234 -11.93 12.53 -2.23
C GLU A 234 -11.56 12.21 -3.69
N GLN A 235 -11.50 10.93 -4.04
CA GLN A 235 -11.19 10.46 -5.39
C GLN A 235 -9.80 10.87 -5.91
N THR A 236 -8.87 11.27 -5.03
CA THR A 236 -7.47 11.44 -5.45
C THR A 236 -6.93 10.06 -5.89
N TYR A 237 -6.58 9.91 -7.18
CA TYR A 237 -6.64 8.64 -7.91
C TYR A 237 -5.30 8.05 -8.40
N GLU A 238 -5.41 6.79 -8.82
CA GLU A 238 -4.50 5.97 -9.64
C GLU A 238 -4.94 5.98 -11.11
N ARG A 239 -4.08 5.55 -12.05
CA ARG A 239 -4.50 5.43 -13.46
C ARG A 239 -5.08 4.04 -13.72
N TRP A 240 -6.17 4.00 -14.47
CA TRP A 240 -6.70 2.76 -15.01
C TRP A 240 -5.96 2.40 -16.30
N ASP A 241 -5.35 1.22 -16.29
CA ASP A 241 -4.82 0.56 -17.47
C ASP A 241 -5.77 -0.56 -17.92
N PRO A 242 -6.20 -0.60 -19.20
CA PRO A 242 -7.11 -1.64 -19.70
C PRO A 242 -6.56 -3.08 -19.66
N GLN A 243 -5.24 -3.26 -19.59
CA GLN A 243 -4.57 -4.56 -19.55
C GLN A 243 -4.15 -4.96 -18.14
N GLU A 244 -3.73 -3.98 -17.32
CA GLU A 244 -3.16 -4.23 -15.97
C GLU A 244 -4.09 -3.86 -14.80
N GLY A 245 -5.22 -3.16 -15.06
CA GLY A 245 -6.13 -2.67 -14.02
C GLY A 245 -5.68 -1.33 -13.43
N TRP A 246 -6.00 -1.05 -12.16
CA TRP A 246 -5.51 0.18 -11.52
C TRP A 246 -4.03 0.06 -11.20
N ASP A 247 -3.23 1.01 -11.68
CA ASP A 247 -1.77 0.93 -11.72
C ASP A 247 -1.07 1.09 -10.35
N ASN A 248 -1.80 1.53 -9.33
CA ASN A 248 -1.30 1.88 -8.00
C ASN A 248 -0.11 2.86 -7.98
N ARG A 249 0.05 3.69 -9.03
CA ARG A 249 1.14 4.68 -9.08
C ARG A 249 0.66 6.00 -8.48
N THR A 250 1.20 6.36 -7.32
CA THR A 250 0.72 7.50 -6.54
C THR A 250 1.87 8.36 -6.00
N ARG A 251 1.57 9.63 -5.68
CA ARG A 251 2.56 10.49 -4.99
C ARG A 251 3.01 9.92 -3.65
N TRP A 252 2.13 9.18 -2.96
CA TRP A 252 2.42 8.57 -1.68
C TRP A 252 3.30 7.33 -1.83
N GLY A 253 3.08 6.52 -2.86
CA GLY A 253 4.00 5.43 -3.22
C GLY A 253 5.42 5.96 -3.44
N LYS A 254 5.57 7.06 -4.18
CA LYS A 254 6.87 7.74 -4.37
C LYS A 254 7.47 8.27 -3.08
N GLN A 255 6.68 8.93 -2.23
CA GLN A 255 7.13 9.44 -0.93
C GLN A 255 7.58 8.33 0.01
N TYR A 256 6.84 7.22 0.04
CA TYR A 256 7.14 6.08 0.88
C TYR A 256 8.40 5.33 0.40
N GLY A 257 8.62 5.28 -0.92
CA GLY A 257 9.70 4.58 -1.59
C GLY A 257 9.25 3.30 -2.32
N GLU A 258 7.94 3.06 -2.42
CA GLU A 258 7.33 1.90 -3.06
C GLU A 258 6.11 2.34 -3.90
N ASP A 259 6.36 2.68 -5.16
CA ASP A 259 5.33 3.15 -6.10
C ASP A 259 4.84 2.01 -7.00
N GLY A 260 3.55 1.99 -7.36
CA GLY A 260 2.95 0.92 -8.17
C GLY A 260 2.51 -0.32 -7.38
N VAL A 261 2.32 -0.19 -6.06
CA VAL A 261 1.82 -1.26 -5.18
C VAL A 261 0.60 -0.79 -4.40
N ALA A 262 -0.22 -1.73 -3.91
CA ALA A 262 -1.35 -1.42 -3.04
C ALA A 262 -0.92 -0.48 -1.89
N TRP A 263 -1.61 0.64 -1.74
CA TRP A 263 -1.10 1.80 -0.99
C TRP A 263 -2.00 2.24 0.18
N CYS A 264 -2.88 1.37 0.69
CA CYS A 264 -3.72 1.70 1.84
C CYS A 264 -2.88 2.04 3.08
N VAL A 265 -1.92 1.19 3.47
CA VAL A 265 -1.02 1.47 4.61
C VAL A 265 0.01 2.54 4.27
N ILE A 266 0.47 2.59 3.01
CA ILE A 266 1.38 3.62 2.50
C ILE A 266 0.77 5.00 2.68
N PHE A 267 -0.51 5.16 2.35
CA PHE A 267 -1.26 6.39 2.57
C PHE A 267 -1.22 6.78 4.06
N GLU A 268 -1.57 5.86 4.96
CA GLU A 268 -1.59 6.16 6.40
C GLU A 268 -0.22 6.59 6.92
N TRP A 269 0.84 5.89 6.52
CA TRP A 269 2.20 6.26 6.92
C TRP A 269 2.58 7.65 6.38
N CYS A 270 2.26 7.96 5.12
CA CYS A 270 2.54 9.26 4.52
C CYS A 270 1.77 10.38 5.22
N MET A 271 0.52 10.16 5.66
CA MET A 271 -0.23 11.14 6.45
C MET A 271 0.46 11.45 7.78
N TYR A 272 1.05 10.44 8.42
CA TYR A 272 1.85 10.61 9.62
C TYR A 272 3.19 11.30 9.34
N GLU A 273 3.90 10.93 8.27
CA GLU A 273 5.15 11.57 7.85
C GLU A 273 4.95 13.06 7.56
N ASP A 274 3.91 13.41 6.79
CA ASP A 274 3.56 14.80 6.46
C ASP A 274 3.26 15.64 7.71
N ALA A 275 2.68 15.02 8.74
CA ALA A 275 2.40 15.64 10.03
C ALA A 275 3.59 15.65 11.00
N GLY A 276 4.75 15.09 10.61
CA GLY A 276 5.95 14.98 11.46
C GLY A 276 5.83 13.91 12.55
N LEU A 277 5.03 12.87 12.31
CA LEU A 277 4.63 11.84 13.27
C LEU A 277 5.04 10.42 12.86
N ALA A 278 5.87 10.24 11.84
CA ALA A 278 6.29 8.89 11.42
C ALA A 278 7.04 8.10 12.50
N SER A 279 7.60 8.76 13.52
CA SER A 279 8.29 8.09 14.63
C SER A 279 7.36 7.32 15.58
N ILE A 280 6.05 7.61 15.56
CA ILE A 280 5.05 6.97 16.43
C ILE A 280 4.24 5.88 15.74
N VAL A 281 4.53 5.58 14.48
CA VAL A 281 3.89 4.53 13.68
C VAL A 281 4.95 3.66 12.99
N PRO A 282 4.67 2.38 12.68
CA PRO A 282 5.60 1.56 11.92
C PRO A 282 5.65 2.02 10.46
N LYS A 283 6.85 2.16 9.89
CA LYS A 283 7.02 2.24 8.43
C LYS A 283 6.86 0.84 7.84
N THR A 284 5.63 0.53 7.44
CA THR A 284 5.24 -0.72 6.78
C THR A 284 4.17 -0.42 5.74
N ASN A 285 4.03 -1.29 4.75
CA ASN A 285 3.00 -1.26 3.73
C ASN A 285 1.93 -2.36 3.97
N ASN A 286 1.94 -3.02 5.14
CA ASN A 286 1.12 -4.21 5.41
C ASN A 286 0.25 -4.05 6.68
N VAL A 287 -1.05 -4.39 6.55
CA VAL A 287 -2.04 -4.19 7.62
C VAL A 287 -1.77 -5.07 8.84
N THR A 288 -1.43 -6.33 8.61
CA THR A 288 -1.07 -7.29 9.67
C THR A 288 0.20 -6.86 10.38
N SER A 289 1.21 -6.36 9.65
CA SER A 289 2.45 -5.86 10.24
C SER A 289 2.21 -4.72 11.22
N PHE A 290 1.44 -3.69 10.86
CA PHE A 290 1.13 -2.62 11.82
C PHE A 290 0.24 -3.11 12.96
N SER A 291 -0.69 -4.05 12.69
CA SER A 291 -1.59 -4.59 13.72
C SER A 291 -0.81 -5.37 14.79
N ASN A 292 0.17 -6.18 14.37
CA ASN A 292 1.05 -6.90 15.28
C ASN A 292 1.98 -5.96 16.03
N TRP A 293 2.54 -4.95 15.34
CA TRP A 293 3.34 -3.90 15.96
C TRP A 293 2.56 -3.19 17.08
N ALA A 294 1.29 -2.89 16.83
CA ALA A 294 0.39 -2.26 17.79
C ALA A 294 0.11 -3.17 18.99
N ARG A 295 -0.23 -4.45 18.76
CA ARG A 295 -0.48 -5.44 19.81
C ARG A 295 0.73 -5.64 20.73
N GLN A 296 1.92 -5.79 20.15
CA GLN A 296 3.17 -5.94 20.92
C GLN A 296 3.50 -4.73 21.80
N ARG A 297 2.95 -3.55 21.46
CA ARG A 297 3.18 -2.30 22.18
C ARG A 297 2.02 -1.89 23.08
N GLY A 298 1.01 -2.76 23.24
CA GLY A 298 -0.20 -2.43 24.00
C GLY A 298 -0.96 -1.23 23.43
N GLN A 299 -0.86 -1.01 22.12
CA GLN A 299 -1.51 0.06 21.36
C GLN A 299 -2.59 -0.48 20.42
N TRP A 300 -3.04 -1.72 20.66
CA TRP A 300 -4.18 -2.30 19.97
C TRP A 300 -5.42 -2.20 20.85
N THR A 301 -6.53 -1.77 20.28
CA THR A 301 -7.81 -1.64 21.01
C THR A 301 -8.99 -2.06 20.12
N ALA A 302 -10.09 -2.45 20.74
CA ALA A 302 -11.36 -2.71 20.07
C ALA A 302 -12.15 -1.42 19.80
N TYR A 303 -11.64 -0.27 20.23
CA TYR A 303 -12.37 1.00 20.22
C TYR A 303 -11.70 2.04 19.32
N PRO A 304 -12.48 2.83 18.56
CA PRO A 304 -11.91 3.89 17.75
C PRO A 304 -11.32 5.02 18.62
N SER A 305 -10.30 5.67 18.08
CA SER A 305 -9.70 6.88 18.63
C SER A 305 -9.23 7.75 17.46
N LEU A 306 -9.27 9.08 17.59
CA LEU A 306 -8.89 9.96 16.49
C LEU A 306 -7.43 9.74 16.07
N GLY A 307 -7.20 9.63 14.76
CA GLY A 307 -5.91 9.32 14.16
C GLY A 307 -5.57 7.82 14.16
N ALA A 308 -6.34 6.96 14.84
CA ALA A 308 -6.09 5.51 14.85
C ALA A 308 -6.19 4.89 13.44
N TRP A 309 -5.44 3.83 13.17
CA TRP A 309 -5.57 3.06 11.93
C TRP A 309 -6.54 1.90 12.17
N VAL A 310 -7.57 1.78 11.34
CA VAL A 310 -8.54 0.68 11.40
C VAL A 310 -7.99 -0.52 10.65
N ASN A 311 -8.13 -1.73 11.18
CA ASN A 311 -7.91 -2.95 10.42
C ASN A 311 -9.25 -3.51 9.96
N PHE A 312 -9.45 -3.54 8.64
CA PHE A 312 -10.60 -4.15 8.01
C PHE A 312 -10.30 -5.57 7.51
N ASP A 313 -11.32 -6.41 7.62
CA ASP A 313 -11.40 -7.78 7.11
C ASP A 313 -10.19 -8.65 7.50
N ASN A 314 -9.74 -8.50 8.76
CA ASN A 314 -8.60 -9.25 9.33
C ASN A 314 -7.29 -9.11 8.54
N GLY A 315 -6.97 -7.90 8.09
CA GLY A 315 -5.67 -7.56 7.49
C GLY A 315 -5.72 -7.24 6.00
N GLN A 316 -6.91 -7.05 5.41
CA GLN A 316 -7.05 -6.77 3.98
C GLN A 316 -6.95 -5.28 3.67
N HIS A 317 -7.47 -4.41 4.54
CA HIS A 317 -7.51 -2.96 4.29
C HIS A 317 -7.33 -2.14 5.57
N THR A 318 -6.94 -0.88 5.41
CA THR A 318 -6.82 0.08 6.51
C THR A 318 -7.26 1.47 6.09
N GLU A 319 -7.75 2.24 7.06
CA GLU A 319 -8.06 3.66 6.93
C GLU A 319 -7.76 4.39 8.26
N ILE A 320 -7.50 5.71 8.23
CA ILE A 320 -7.40 6.53 9.46
C ILE A 320 -8.79 6.91 9.99
N VAL A 321 -9.00 6.78 11.30
CA VAL A 321 -10.17 7.30 12.02
C VAL A 321 -10.12 8.83 12.06
N VAL A 322 -11.09 9.46 11.42
CA VAL A 322 -11.27 10.93 11.39
C VAL A 322 -12.47 11.40 12.21
N GLY A 323 -13.29 10.48 12.73
CA GLY A 323 -14.42 10.76 13.61
C GLY A 323 -15.06 9.50 14.17
N PHE A 324 -15.85 9.62 15.24
CA PHE A 324 -16.69 8.53 15.74
C PHE A 324 -17.80 9.02 16.67
N THR A 325 -18.90 8.28 16.75
CA THR A 325 -20.00 8.47 17.71
C THR A 325 -20.10 7.28 18.66
N LYS A 326 -21.16 7.23 19.47
CA LYS A 326 -21.50 6.03 20.25
C LYS A 326 -21.64 4.78 19.37
N THR A 327 -22.10 4.92 18.13
CA THR A 327 -22.50 3.78 17.28
C THR A 327 -21.73 3.65 15.98
N HIS A 328 -21.10 4.73 15.49
CA HIS A 328 -20.42 4.74 14.20
C HIS A 328 -18.97 5.23 14.30
N VAL A 329 -18.14 4.79 13.38
CA VAL A 329 -16.78 5.30 13.14
C VAL A 329 -16.73 5.87 11.72
N THR A 330 -16.12 7.04 11.57
CA THR A 330 -15.85 7.66 10.27
C THR A 330 -14.36 7.57 10.01
N THR A 331 -14.00 7.04 8.85
CA THR A 331 -12.62 6.79 8.43
C THR A 331 -12.34 7.45 7.10
N LYS A 332 -11.07 7.70 6.80
CA LYS A 332 -10.61 8.15 5.50
C LYS A 332 -9.28 7.50 5.19
N GLY A 333 -9.17 6.88 4.03
CA GLY A 333 -7.97 6.14 3.65
C GLY A 333 -7.73 6.13 2.14
N GLY A 334 -6.50 5.79 1.79
CA GLY A 334 -6.05 5.61 0.43
C GLY A 334 -6.23 4.17 -0.04
N ASN A 335 -6.14 3.95 -1.35
CA ASN A 335 -6.44 2.67 -1.98
C ASN A 335 -7.80 2.10 -1.54
N SER A 336 -8.75 2.99 -1.32
CA SER A 336 -10.10 2.69 -0.89
C SER A 336 -11.03 2.62 -2.10
N LYS A 337 -12.20 2.01 -1.92
CA LYS A 337 -13.28 2.00 -2.91
C LYS A 337 -14.28 3.09 -2.54
N PRO A 338 -15.03 3.66 -3.50
CA PRO A 338 -16.20 4.45 -3.14
C PRO A 338 -17.26 3.56 -2.48
N GLU A 339 -18.09 4.15 -1.63
CA GLU A 339 -19.24 3.48 -1.03
C GLU A 339 -20.15 2.87 -2.11
N GLY A 340 -20.47 1.58 -1.96
CA GLY A 340 -21.29 0.83 -2.93
C GLY A 340 -20.58 0.43 -4.24
N GLY A 341 -19.25 0.59 -4.33
CA GLY A 341 -18.47 0.19 -5.51
C GLY A 341 -18.40 -1.33 -5.71
N ASP A 342 -18.45 -1.76 -6.98
CA ASP A 342 -18.48 -3.15 -7.46
C ASP A 342 -17.09 -3.75 -7.77
N GLY A 343 -16.02 -2.96 -7.69
CA GLY A 343 -14.66 -3.36 -8.04
C GLY A 343 -13.96 -4.22 -6.98
N ARG A 344 -13.04 -5.10 -7.41
CA ARG A 344 -12.20 -5.93 -6.52
C ARG A 344 -11.04 -5.16 -5.87
N GLN A 345 -10.52 -4.12 -6.54
CA GLN A 345 -9.37 -3.30 -6.09
C GLN A 345 -9.82 -1.92 -5.60
N GLY A 346 -9.08 -1.33 -4.65
CA GLY A 346 -9.19 0.09 -4.32
C GLY A 346 -8.77 0.97 -5.49
N ARG A 347 -9.23 2.23 -5.51
CA ARG A 347 -9.00 3.14 -6.65
C ARG A 347 -8.82 4.61 -6.32
N GLY A 348 -8.69 4.95 -5.04
CA GLY A 348 -8.50 6.34 -4.64
C GLY A 348 -8.60 6.57 -3.14
N VAL A 349 -8.62 7.85 -2.76
CA VAL A 349 -8.88 8.28 -1.39
C VAL A 349 -10.37 8.44 -1.17
N TYR A 350 -10.93 7.77 -0.16
CA TYR A 350 -12.34 7.85 0.16
C TYR A 350 -12.60 7.96 1.67
N THR A 351 -13.64 8.71 2.03
CA THR A 351 -14.22 8.74 3.37
C THR A 351 -15.35 7.73 3.50
N HIS A 352 -15.34 6.95 4.59
CA HIS A 352 -16.38 5.98 4.91
C HIS A 352 -16.97 6.20 6.29
N THR A 353 -18.16 5.63 6.51
CA THR A 353 -18.76 5.54 7.84
C THR A 353 -19.29 4.13 8.07
N TYR A 354 -18.80 3.48 9.13
CA TYR A 354 -19.16 2.12 9.51
C TYR A 354 -19.84 2.11 10.87
N ARG A 355 -20.62 1.06 11.16
CA ARG A 355 -20.99 0.77 12.54
C ARG A 355 -19.73 0.36 13.30
N ARG A 356 -19.58 0.80 14.55
CA ARG A 356 -18.44 0.39 15.39
C ARG A 356 -18.41 -1.11 15.66
N THR A 357 -19.56 -1.75 15.58
CA THR A 357 -19.77 -3.20 15.74
C THR A 357 -19.73 -3.95 14.42
N ASP A 358 -19.31 -3.31 13.33
CA ASP A 358 -19.21 -3.98 12.04
C ASP A 358 -18.25 -5.17 12.15
N PRO A 359 -18.67 -6.40 11.77
CA PRO A 359 -17.82 -7.58 11.87
C PRO A 359 -16.58 -7.52 10.96
N GLY A 360 -16.58 -6.66 9.96
CA GLY A 360 -15.41 -6.38 9.13
C GLY A 360 -14.34 -5.57 9.87
N ILE A 361 -14.62 -4.98 11.04
CA ILE A 361 -13.63 -4.26 11.84
C ILE A 361 -12.96 -5.21 12.82
N ALA A 362 -11.69 -5.56 12.54
CA ALA A 362 -10.90 -6.43 13.40
C ALA A 362 -10.35 -5.70 14.65
N GLY A 363 -10.22 -4.37 14.58
CA GLY A 363 -9.77 -3.52 15.66
C GLY A 363 -8.97 -2.31 15.16
N TYR A 364 -8.35 -1.61 16.10
CA TYR A 364 -7.71 -0.32 15.85
C TYR A 364 -6.28 -0.31 16.40
N PHE A 365 -5.34 0.14 15.59
CA PHE A 365 -4.05 0.62 16.07
C PHE A 365 -4.22 2.06 16.56
N ALA A 366 -3.98 2.27 17.84
CA ALA A 366 -4.17 3.49 18.60
C ALA A 366 -2.80 4.08 19.03
N PRO A 367 -2.17 4.97 18.24
CA PRO A 367 -0.83 5.47 18.52
C PRO A 367 -0.74 6.31 19.80
N LYS A 368 0.45 6.34 20.40
CA LYS A 368 0.79 7.28 21.47
C LYS A 368 1.34 8.58 20.89
N PHE A 369 0.49 9.60 20.83
CA PHE A 369 0.89 10.94 20.39
C PHE A 369 1.79 11.61 21.43
N PRO A 370 2.77 12.43 21.01
CA PRO A 370 3.82 12.94 21.89
C PRO A 370 3.34 14.03 22.86
N ASP A 371 2.26 14.74 22.55
CA ASP A 371 1.83 15.95 23.26
C ASP A 371 0.51 15.78 24.02
N SER A 372 -0.44 15.02 23.50
CA SER A 372 -1.67 14.66 24.22
C SER A 372 -2.33 13.44 23.62
N CYS A 373 -3.12 12.72 24.42
CA CYS A 373 -3.88 11.58 23.92
C CYS A 373 -5.15 12.04 23.17
N PRO A 374 -5.42 11.50 21.95
CA PRO A 374 -6.63 11.81 21.22
C PRO A 374 -7.90 11.36 21.95
N PRO A 375 -9.06 11.97 21.64
CA PRO A 375 -10.36 11.43 22.01
C PRO A 375 -10.49 9.96 21.62
N THR A 376 -11.10 9.19 22.52
CA THR A 376 -11.19 7.74 22.39
C THR A 376 -12.56 7.25 22.85
N ALA A 377 -13.03 6.17 22.24
CA ALA A 377 -14.21 5.45 22.72
C ALA A 377 -13.84 4.32 23.69
N ASP A 378 -12.56 4.10 23.95
CA ASP A 378 -12.06 3.08 24.87
C ASP A 378 -12.29 3.52 26.33
N PRO A 379 -13.16 2.82 27.09
CA PRO A 379 -13.43 3.18 28.48
C PRO A 379 -12.25 2.89 29.43
N SER A 380 -11.22 2.19 28.96
CA SER A 380 -10.05 1.79 29.73
C SER A 380 -8.75 2.10 29.00
N ASP A 381 -8.76 3.16 28.18
CA ASP A 381 -7.62 3.54 27.35
C ASP A 381 -6.35 3.75 28.20
N PRO A 382 -5.30 2.91 28.04
CA PRO A 382 -4.08 3.02 28.81
C PRO A 382 -3.25 4.27 28.47
N ARG A 383 -3.65 5.02 27.43
CA ARG A 383 -3.01 6.27 27.00
C ARG A 383 -3.60 7.51 27.69
N GLY A 384 -4.73 7.38 28.37
CA GLY A 384 -5.39 8.47 29.10
C GLY A 384 -6.17 9.47 28.24
N GLY A 385 -6.69 9.03 27.09
CA GLY A 385 -7.49 9.87 26.19
C GLY A 385 -8.83 10.29 26.79
N PRO A 386 -9.32 11.51 26.51
CA PRO A 386 -10.64 11.91 26.97
C PRO A 386 -11.71 11.04 26.31
N ARG A 387 -12.57 10.44 27.13
CA ARG A 387 -13.70 9.66 26.63
C ARG A 387 -14.66 10.59 25.89
N ALA A 388 -14.87 10.34 24.61
CA ALA A 388 -15.79 11.10 23.78
C ALA A 388 -16.96 10.22 23.34
N ASP A 389 -18.16 10.58 23.78
CA ASP A 389 -19.40 9.88 23.44
C ASP A 389 -20.13 10.55 22.25
N THR A 390 -19.73 11.76 21.85
CA THR A 390 -20.35 12.58 20.79
C THR A 390 -19.29 13.01 19.77
N SER A 391 -19.57 12.85 18.47
CA SER A 391 -18.70 13.16 17.32
C SER A 391 -17.62 14.19 17.60
N PRO A 392 -16.39 13.78 17.95
CA PRO A 392 -15.24 14.66 17.79
C PRO A 392 -14.92 14.64 16.29
N ARG A 393 -15.74 15.34 15.49
CA ARG A 393 -15.51 15.51 14.06
C ARG A 393 -14.84 16.86 13.89
N ILE A 394 -13.63 16.85 13.34
CA ILE A 394 -13.04 18.07 12.79
C ILE A 394 -13.76 18.27 11.45
N GLU A 395 -14.53 19.35 11.31
CA GLU A 395 -15.18 19.64 10.03
C GLU A 395 -14.09 20.02 9.00
N PRO A 396 -14.20 19.65 7.71
CA PRO A 396 -13.21 20.01 6.69
C PRO A 396 -12.91 21.52 6.62
N ALA A 397 -13.86 22.35 7.06
CA ALA A 397 -13.72 23.80 7.16
C ALA A 397 -12.66 24.25 8.19
N ASP A 398 -12.34 23.42 9.18
CA ASP A 398 -11.27 23.70 10.16
C ASP A 398 -9.87 23.32 9.64
N ALA A 399 -9.79 22.64 8.49
CA ALA A 399 -8.55 22.14 7.89
C ALA A 399 -7.98 23.03 6.76
N LEU A 400 -8.65 24.15 6.43
CA LEU A 400 -8.26 25.00 5.31
C LEU A 400 -8.31 26.50 5.66
N ASP A 401 -7.60 26.93 6.71
CA ASP A 401 -7.17 28.33 6.81
C ASP A 401 -5.97 28.51 7.79
N PRO A 402 -4.75 28.82 7.30
CA PRO A 402 -3.64 29.21 8.18
C PRO A 402 -3.81 30.61 8.81
N HIS A 403 -4.83 31.40 8.45
CA HIS A 403 -4.96 32.80 8.85
C HIS A 403 -6.28 33.21 9.52
N ASN A 404 -7.27 32.34 9.70
CA ASN A 404 -8.52 32.72 10.40
C ASN A 404 -8.47 32.60 11.94
N SER A 405 -7.31 32.85 12.55
CA SER A 405 -7.28 33.22 13.97
C SER A 405 -7.44 34.74 14.05
N GLN A 406 -8.69 35.22 13.93
CA GLN A 406 -9.22 36.50 14.45
C GLN A 406 -10.32 37.06 13.52
N ARG A 407 -11.56 36.56 13.65
CA ARG A 407 -12.78 37.39 13.63
C ARG A 407 -13.98 36.54 14.06
N GLY A 408 -14.81 37.11 14.93
CA GLY A 408 -15.92 36.41 15.56
C GLY A 408 -16.96 35.91 14.56
N LYS A 409 -17.44 34.68 14.82
CA LYS A 409 -18.77 34.14 14.52
C LYS A 409 -19.48 34.75 13.30
N LYS A 410 -19.30 34.17 12.11
CA LYS A 410 -20.35 33.98 11.08
C LYS A 410 -19.90 32.87 10.12
N LYS A 411 -20.73 31.84 9.94
CA LYS A 411 -20.52 30.77 8.94
C LYS A 411 -20.55 31.42 7.55
N MET A 412 -19.48 31.30 6.76
CA MET A 412 -19.50 31.70 5.35
C MET A 412 -19.98 30.52 4.49
N ALA A 413 -20.98 30.75 3.65
CA ALA A 413 -21.43 29.80 2.64
C ALA A 413 -20.54 29.92 1.38
N LEU A 414 -20.25 28.79 0.75
CA LEU A 414 -19.46 28.72 -0.48
C LEU A 414 -20.39 28.68 -1.69
N VAL A 415 -20.17 29.53 -2.70
CA VAL A 415 -20.95 29.56 -3.95
C VAL A 415 -20.08 29.10 -5.12
N SER A 416 -20.69 28.34 -6.05
CA SER A 416 -20.03 27.81 -7.24
C SER A 416 -20.77 28.25 -8.50
N LYS A 417 -20.07 28.70 -9.54
CA LYS A 417 -20.65 28.99 -10.87
C LYS A 417 -19.81 28.39 -11.99
N THR A 418 -20.48 27.72 -12.92
CA THR A 418 -19.86 27.02 -14.06
C THR A 418 -20.07 27.80 -15.35
N VAL A 419 -19.01 27.91 -16.17
CA VAL A 419 -19.05 28.41 -17.54
C VAL A 419 -18.86 27.24 -18.49
N PRO A 420 -19.81 26.97 -19.40
CA PRO A 420 -19.58 26.06 -20.51
C PRO A 420 -18.62 26.71 -21.50
N ALA A 421 -17.44 26.12 -21.68
CA ALA A 421 -16.44 26.58 -22.64
C ALA A 421 -16.55 25.79 -23.94
N VAL A 422 -17.16 26.39 -24.96
CA VAL A 422 -17.04 25.92 -26.34
C VAL A 422 -15.67 26.39 -26.87
N VAL A 423 -14.85 25.46 -27.33
CA VAL A 423 -13.51 25.77 -27.87
C VAL A 423 -13.63 26.75 -29.04
N GLY A 424 -13.03 27.93 -28.89
CA GLY A 424 -13.04 29.01 -29.90
C GLY A 424 -14.08 30.11 -29.67
N ASP A 425 -14.86 30.04 -28.59
CA ASP A 425 -15.79 31.10 -28.19
C ASP A 425 -15.13 31.99 -27.11
N ASP A 426 -14.97 33.29 -27.39
CA ASP A 426 -14.44 34.29 -26.46
C ASP A 426 -15.56 34.85 -25.54
N SER A 427 -16.54 34.00 -25.18
CA SER A 427 -17.67 34.38 -24.33
C SER A 427 -17.24 34.53 -22.87
N ALA A 428 -16.83 35.74 -22.51
CA ALA A 428 -16.40 36.06 -21.15
C ALA A 428 -17.59 36.09 -20.17
N THR A 429 -17.64 35.13 -19.24
CA THR A 429 -18.64 35.17 -18.15
C THR A 429 -18.07 35.93 -16.95
N THR A 430 -18.74 37.00 -16.57
CA THR A 430 -18.32 37.87 -15.45
C THR A 430 -18.98 37.45 -14.15
N PHE A 431 -18.19 37.39 -13.07
CA PHE A 431 -18.65 37.04 -11.73
C PHE A 431 -18.28 38.13 -10.73
N THR A 432 -19.15 38.31 -9.74
CA THR A 432 -18.90 39.13 -8.56
C THR A 432 -18.48 38.20 -7.44
N ALA A 433 -17.28 38.38 -6.90
CA ALA A 433 -16.69 37.56 -5.85
C ALA A 433 -16.19 38.47 -4.72
N VAL A 434 -16.21 38.01 -3.48
CA VAL A 434 -15.65 38.79 -2.36
C VAL A 434 -14.12 38.82 -2.48
N PRO A 435 -13.44 39.95 -2.19
CA PRO A 435 -11.99 40.03 -2.21
C PRO A 435 -11.36 38.93 -1.34
N GLY A 436 -10.48 38.12 -1.91
CA GLY A 436 -9.94 36.93 -1.25
C GLY A 436 -9.39 35.87 -2.22
N ARG A 437 -9.13 34.66 -1.72
CA ARG A 437 -8.69 33.54 -2.56
C ARG A 437 -9.89 32.85 -3.18
N ALA A 438 -9.87 32.73 -4.50
CA ALA A 438 -10.81 31.90 -5.25
C ALA A 438 -10.05 30.70 -5.83
N TRP A 439 -10.77 29.62 -6.11
CA TRP A 439 -10.19 28.49 -6.84
C TRP A 439 -11.02 28.13 -8.05
N ILE A 440 -10.31 27.68 -9.08
CA ILE A 440 -10.88 27.40 -10.40
C ILE A 440 -10.68 25.93 -10.66
N ASN A 441 -11.79 25.24 -10.86
CA ASN A 441 -11.81 23.87 -11.33
C ASN A 441 -12.09 23.89 -12.84
N VAL A 442 -11.29 23.18 -13.62
CA VAL A 442 -11.52 23.02 -15.06
C VAL A 442 -11.71 21.55 -15.33
N SER A 443 -12.94 21.18 -15.66
CA SER A 443 -13.31 19.82 -16.02
C SER A 443 -13.42 19.69 -17.54
N ALA A 444 -12.80 18.65 -18.09
CA ALA A 444 -13.00 18.25 -19.48
C ALA A 444 -13.60 16.84 -19.48
N ASP A 445 -14.47 16.55 -20.43
CA ASP A 445 -14.91 15.17 -20.67
C ASP A 445 -13.71 14.27 -21.05
N TYR A 446 -12.67 14.85 -21.69
CA TYR A 446 -11.43 14.17 -22.07
C TYR A 446 -10.31 15.14 -22.52
N VAL A 447 -9.15 15.16 -21.84
CA VAL A 447 -7.89 15.77 -22.33
C VAL A 447 -6.85 14.66 -22.60
N PRO A 448 -6.37 14.49 -23.84
CA PRO A 448 -5.35 13.51 -24.18
C PRO A 448 -4.03 13.75 -23.42
N PRO A 449 -3.26 12.68 -23.14
CA PRO A 449 -1.96 12.79 -22.48
C PRO A 449 -1.00 13.71 -23.24
N GLY A 450 -0.38 14.67 -22.53
CA GLY A 450 0.60 15.60 -23.09
C GLY A 450 0.01 16.89 -23.67
N GLU A 451 -1.31 17.04 -23.71
CA GLU A 451 -1.94 18.29 -24.13
C GLU A 451 -2.04 19.32 -23.01
N LYS A 452 -1.98 20.59 -23.40
CA LYS A 452 -2.08 21.73 -22.48
C LYS A 452 -3.38 22.49 -22.74
N VAL A 453 -4.15 22.67 -21.69
CA VAL A 453 -5.27 23.60 -21.64
C VAL A 453 -4.78 24.86 -20.93
N THR A 454 -5.09 26.01 -21.53
CA THR A 454 -4.83 27.34 -20.98
C THR A 454 -6.14 28.01 -20.61
N VAL A 455 -6.30 28.40 -19.35
CA VAL A 455 -7.45 29.19 -18.89
C VAL A 455 -6.95 30.59 -18.58
N ARG A 456 -7.57 31.59 -19.22
CA ARG A 456 -7.33 33.00 -18.92
C ARG A 456 -8.41 33.55 -18.00
N ILE A 457 -7.96 34.18 -16.92
CA ILE A 457 -8.82 34.92 -16.00
C ILE A 457 -8.31 36.35 -15.90
N ASP A 458 -9.25 37.28 -16.08
CA ASP A 458 -9.02 38.69 -15.80
C ASP A 458 -9.67 39.06 -14.46
N VAL A 459 -9.03 39.97 -13.74
CA VAL A 459 -9.51 40.54 -12.48
C VAL A 459 -9.66 42.04 -12.65
N ALA A 460 -10.74 42.63 -12.12
CA ALA A 460 -10.97 44.07 -12.28
C ALA A 460 -9.94 44.89 -11.49
N ASP A 461 -9.42 45.97 -12.08
CA ASP A 461 -8.30 46.76 -11.53
C ASP A 461 -8.71 47.89 -10.58
N GLY A 462 -9.97 47.89 -10.13
CA GLY A 462 -10.53 48.94 -9.27
C GLY A 462 -10.90 50.25 -10.01
N SER A 463 -10.42 50.47 -11.23
CA SER A 463 -10.77 51.64 -12.08
C SER A 463 -11.89 51.34 -13.08
N GLY A 464 -12.38 50.10 -13.10
CA GLY A 464 -13.33 49.59 -14.10
C GLY A 464 -12.65 48.91 -15.30
N GLY A 465 -11.32 48.90 -15.34
CA GLY A 465 -10.50 48.12 -16.27
C GLY A 465 -10.26 46.68 -15.81
N TRP A 466 -9.66 45.87 -16.69
CA TRP A 466 -9.37 44.46 -16.44
C TRP A 466 -7.86 44.23 -16.49
N LEU A 467 -7.29 43.61 -15.45
CA LEU A 467 -5.90 43.14 -15.41
C LEU A 467 -5.87 41.63 -15.66
N GLN A 468 -4.98 41.18 -16.54
CA GLN A 468 -4.75 39.74 -16.76
C GLN A 468 -4.04 39.17 -15.53
N ALA A 469 -4.76 38.42 -14.71
CA ALA A 469 -4.25 38.04 -13.39
C ALA A 469 -3.40 36.77 -13.41
N ASN A 470 -3.75 35.75 -14.22
CA ASN A 470 -2.99 34.50 -14.30
C ASN A 470 -3.29 33.67 -15.54
N GLN A 471 -2.33 32.81 -15.91
CA GLN A 471 -2.49 31.75 -16.91
C GLN A 471 -2.31 30.39 -16.22
N VAL A 472 -3.40 29.63 -16.06
CA VAL A 472 -3.31 28.25 -15.55
C VAL A 472 -2.97 27.33 -16.73
N ARG A 473 -1.86 26.59 -16.64
CA ARG A 473 -1.43 25.59 -17.63
C ARG A 473 -1.63 24.20 -17.06
N MET A 474 -2.46 23.41 -17.72
CA MET A 474 -2.79 22.03 -17.28
C MET A 474 -1.97 20.99 -18.03
N VAL A 475 -1.75 19.82 -17.41
CA VAL A 475 -1.32 18.57 -18.05
C VAL A 475 -2.20 17.42 -17.56
N GLY A 476 -3.28 17.11 -18.28
CA GLY A 476 -4.23 16.02 -17.93
C GLY A 476 -5.61 16.49 -17.43
N ASN A 477 -6.39 15.56 -16.87
CA ASN A 477 -7.80 15.80 -16.48
C ASN A 477 -7.93 16.21 -14.99
N GLY A 478 -8.55 17.38 -14.75
CA GLY A 478 -9.11 17.78 -13.45
C GLY A 478 -8.10 18.31 -12.41
N GLU A 479 -7.42 19.42 -12.70
CA GLU A 479 -6.59 20.13 -11.71
C GLU A 479 -7.27 21.41 -11.21
N VAL A 480 -7.11 21.70 -9.90
CA VAL A 480 -7.55 22.93 -9.25
C VAL A 480 -6.44 23.98 -9.35
N GLY A 481 -6.69 25.06 -10.08
CA GLY A 481 -5.84 26.24 -10.10
C GLY A 481 -6.26 27.23 -9.02
N TRP A 482 -5.31 27.76 -8.26
CA TRP A 482 -5.57 28.81 -7.26
C TRP A 482 -5.40 30.20 -7.88
N LEU A 483 -6.33 31.11 -7.61
CA LEU A 483 -6.24 32.51 -8.00
C LEU A 483 -6.46 33.40 -6.79
N GLU A 484 -5.50 34.26 -6.51
CA GLU A 484 -5.66 35.32 -5.51
C GLU A 484 -6.34 36.53 -6.18
N LEU A 485 -7.56 36.85 -5.74
CA LEU A 485 -8.24 38.08 -6.16
C LEU A 485 -7.68 39.19 -5.28
N ALA A 486 -6.61 39.84 -5.75
CA ALA A 486 -5.81 40.84 -5.03
C ALA A 486 -6.59 42.12 -4.68
N GLY A 487 -7.58 42.01 -3.81
CA GLY A 487 -8.46 43.12 -3.39
C GLY A 487 -9.65 43.39 -4.30
N SER A 488 -9.80 42.67 -5.41
CA SER A 488 -10.83 42.94 -6.42
C SER A 488 -12.12 42.14 -6.18
N GLU A 489 -13.27 42.82 -6.26
CA GLU A 489 -14.60 42.23 -6.05
C GLU A 489 -15.18 41.55 -7.31
N ARG A 490 -14.43 41.55 -8.42
CA ARG A 490 -14.92 41.11 -9.73
C ARG A 490 -13.82 40.37 -10.50
N ALA A 491 -14.16 39.19 -11.01
CA ALA A 491 -13.32 38.35 -11.85
C ALA A 491 -14.13 37.81 -13.04
N ARG A 492 -13.48 37.53 -14.16
CA ARG A 492 -14.13 36.88 -15.30
C ARG A 492 -13.23 35.82 -15.90
N VAL A 493 -13.83 34.69 -16.28
CA VAL A 493 -13.16 33.71 -17.15
C VAL A 493 -13.28 34.25 -18.57
N VAL A 494 -12.14 34.54 -19.19
CA VAL A 494 -12.09 35.26 -20.48
C VAL A 494 -12.06 34.29 -21.65
N SER A 495 -11.26 33.22 -21.53
CA SER A 495 -11.15 32.21 -22.57
C SER A 495 -10.56 30.92 -22.01
N VAL A 496 -11.03 29.77 -22.49
CA VAL A 496 -10.38 28.47 -22.33
C VAL A 496 -9.82 28.05 -23.68
N LYS A 497 -8.49 28.05 -23.83
CA LYS A 497 -7.80 27.71 -25.09
C LYS A 497 -7.08 26.37 -24.96
N ARG A 498 -7.37 25.47 -25.89
CA ARG A 498 -6.70 24.18 -26.06
C ARG A 498 -5.67 24.28 -27.19
N LEU A 499 -4.52 23.61 -27.08
CA LEU A 499 -3.47 23.63 -28.11
C LEU A 499 -3.68 22.65 -29.28
N SER A 500 -4.74 21.82 -29.28
CA SER A 500 -5.00 20.85 -30.36
C SER A 500 -6.50 20.65 -30.70
N HIS A 501 -6.75 20.03 -31.86
CA HIS A 501 -7.93 20.15 -32.74
C HIS A 501 -9.18 19.33 -32.38
N ASP A 502 -9.25 18.59 -31.27
CA ASP A 502 -10.39 17.68 -31.03
C ASP A 502 -11.49 18.23 -30.10
N ARG A 503 -12.74 17.88 -30.41
CA ARG A 503 -14.00 18.51 -29.93
C ARG A 503 -14.42 18.10 -28.48
N ALA A 504 -13.51 18.11 -27.52
CA ALA A 504 -13.89 17.90 -26.12
C ALA A 504 -14.65 19.12 -25.57
N LYS A 505 -15.75 18.89 -24.84
CA LYS A 505 -16.42 19.95 -24.07
C LYS A 505 -15.60 20.23 -22.81
N LEU A 506 -15.38 21.51 -22.54
CA LEU A 506 -14.64 22.00 -21.38
C LEU A 506 -15.60 22.81 -20.53
N ASP A 507 -15.61 22.60 -19.22
CA ASP A 507 -16.33 23.40 -18.25
C ASP A 507 -15.31 24.02 -17.29
N ALA A 508 -15.46 25.30 -16.98
CA ALA A 508 -14.68 25.97 -15.95
C ALA A 508 -15.61 26.42 -14.82
N THR A 509 -15.39 25.93 -13.61
CA THR A 509 -16.14 26.29 -12.41
C THR A 509 -15.27 27.14 -11.49
N LEU A 510 -15.71 28.37 -11.21
CA LEU A 510 -15.09 29.23 -10.21
C LEU A 510 -15.83 29.06 -8.88
N HIS A 511 -15.06 28.78 -7.83
CA HIS A 511 -15.55 28.71 -6.46
C HIS A 511 -15.06 29.92 -5.68
N TYR A 512 -15.97 30.59 -4.98
CA TYR A 512 -15.66 31.77 -4.21
C TYR A 512 -16.58 31.93 -2.99
N PRO A 513 -16.14 32.66 -1.95
CA PRO A 513 -16.97 32.92 -0.78
C PRO A 513 -18.18 33.78 -1.15
N GLU A 514 -19.37 33.44 -0.63
CA GLU A 514 -20.56 34.29 -0.79
C GLU A 514 -20.42 35.57 0.04
N GLY A 515 -20.81 36.71 -0.54
CA GLY A 515 -20.86 38.01 0.13
C GLY A 515 -22.17 38.24 0.84
#